data_AF-A0A2G2YBW5-F1
#
_entry.id   AF-A0A2G2YBW5-F1
#
_cell.length_a   1.000
_cell.length_b   1.000
_cell.length_c   1.000
_cell.angle_alpha   90.00
_cell.angle_beta   90.00
_cell.angle_gamma   90.00
#
_symmetry.space_group_name_H-M   'P 1'
#
loop_
_entity.id
_entity.type
_entity.pdbx_description
1 polymer ?
#
loop_
_entity_poly.entity_id
_entity_poly.type
_entity_poly.pdbx_seq_one_letter_code
_entity_poly.pdbx_strand_id
1 'polypeptide(L)'
;MFPPWFSNLTRLMNLDLGQNNFDDSISAFEKLSSLRVLDVSGPVPEDLTSIFCRLSVLDLSDNEISGLRPSFIRDPSTCSENRLKELYMGNTKFDDARAFSDALRDVYDTSCYLYEGRQVDTQVMQRL
;
A
#
# COMPACT_ATOMS: atom_id res chain seq x y z
N MET A 1 9.00 -5.15 17.38
CA MET A 1 9.56 -3.82 17.06
C MET A 1 10.75 -4.00 16.14
N PHE A 2 10.88 -3.23 15.05
CA PHE A 2 12.06 -3.32 14.18
C PHE A 2 13.35 -2.98 14.94
N PRO A 3 14.44 -3.75 14.78
CA PRO A 3 15.71 -3.41 15.40
C PRO A 3 16.22 -2.02 14.96
N PRO A 4 16.97 -1.29 15.80
CA PRO A 4 17.43 0.07 15.46
C PRO A 4 18.24 0.18 14.17
N TRP A 5 18.93 -0.90 13.77
CA TRP A 5 19.71 -0.93 12.54
C TRP A 5 18.84 -0.99 11.28
N PHE A 6 17.58 -1.39 11.38
CA PHE A 6 16.68 -1.54 10.23
C PHE A 6 16.49 -0.22 9.49
N SER A 7 16.32 0.87 10.24
CA SER A 7 16.19 2.22 9.67
C SER A 7 17.48 2.75 9.03
N ASN A 8 18.62 2.07 9.19
CA ASN A 8 19.88 2.44 8.51
C ASN A 8 19.97 1.85 7.09
N LEU A 9 19.01 1.02 6.68
CA LEU A 9 18.95 0.42 5.34
C LEU A 9 18.47 1.43 4.28
N THR A 10 19.04 2.63 4.24
CA THR A 10 18.59 3.75 3.39
C THR A 10 18.68 3.47 1.89
N ARG A 11 19.47 2.47 1.49
CA ARG A 11 19.61 1.99 0.11
C ARG A 11 18.68 0.81 -0.23
N LEU A 12 17.89 0.32 0.72
CA LEU A 12 16.93 -0.75 0.48
C LEU A 12 15.87 -0.27 -0.50
N MET A 13 15.70 -1.01 -1.59
CA MET A 13 14.73 -0.70 -2.65
C MET A 13 13.48 -1.56 -2.57
N ASN A 14 13.66 -2.80 -2.10
CA ASN A 14 12.62 -3.81 -2.06
C ASN A 14 12.56 -4.37 -0.64
N LEU A 15 11.38 -4.32 -0.04
CA LEU A 15 11.09 -4.88 1.25
C LEU A 15 9.88 -5.79 1.12
N ASP A 16 10.09 -7.07 1.36
CA ASP A 16 9.04 -8.08 1.39
C ASP A 16 8.89 -8.56 2.83
N LEU A 17 7.72 -8.27 3.39
CA LEU A 17 7.26 -8.69 4.70
C LEU A 17 5.93 -9.44 4.58
N GLY A 18 5.55 -9.89 3.38
CA GLY A 18 4.32 -10.63 3.14
C GLY A 18 4.26 -11.92 3.96
N GLN A 19 3.05 -12.35 4.31
CA GLN A 19 2.77 -13.53 5.14
C GLN A 19 3.49 -13.56 6.51
N ASN A 20 3.89 -12.41 7.03
CA ASN A 20 4.35 -12.26 8.39
C ASN A 20 3.30 -11.56 9.25
N ASN A 21 3.18 -12.00 10.50
CA ASN A 21 2.23 -11.43 11.44
C ASN A 21 2.91 -10.31 12.25
N PHE A 22 3.23 -9.19 11.57
CA PHE A 22 3.89 -8.05 12.19
C PHE A 22 2.86 -7.07 12.76
N ASP A 23 2.97 -6.79 14.06
CA ASP A 23 2.11 -5.86 14.81
C ASP A 23 2.83 -4.52 15.10
N ASP A 24 3.95 -4.29 14.40
CA ASP A 24 4.82 -3.14 14.60
C ASP A 24 4.48 -1.98 13.68
N SER A 25 4.58 -0.76 14.20
CA SER A 25 4.49 0.44 13.38
C SER A 25 5.58 0.44 12.29
N ILE A 26 5.12 0.71 11.09
CA ILE A 26 5.89 0.98 9.87
C ILE A 26 6.65 2.32 9.90
N SER A 27 6.63 3.07 11.00
CA SER A 27 7.45 4.28 11.19
C SER A 27 8.95 4.03 10.95
N ALA A 28 9.41 2.79 11.16
CA ALA A 28 10.77 2.38 10.81
C ALA A 28 11.10 2.52 9.31
N PHE A 29 10.07 2.53 8.44
CA PHE A 29 10.19 2.55 6.97
C PHE A 29 10.40 3.96 6.44
N GLU A 30 10.07 4.99 7.22
CA GLU A 30 10.22 6.40 6.81
C GLU A 30 11.65 6.74 6.39
N LYS A 31 12.62 6.15 7.10
CA LYS A 31 14.06 6.32 6.85
C LYS A 31 14.57 5.52 5.66
N LEU A 32 13.79 4.59 5.12
CA LEU A 32 14.12 3.83 3.91
C LEU A 32 13.86 4.70 2.66
N SER A 33 14.73 5.69 2.44
CA SER A 33 14.59 6.69 1.36
C SER A 33 14.61 6.10 -0.06
N SER A 34 15.29 4.97 -0.23
CA SER A 34 15.36 4.28 -1.53
C SER A 34 14.24 3.27 -1.74
N LEU A 35 13.34 3.07 -0.78
CA LEU A 35 12.28 2.05 -0.89
C LEU A 35 11.35 2.37 -2.07
N ARG A 36 11.07 1.37 -2.90
CA ARG A 36 10.22 1.45 -4.11
C ARG A 36 9.19 0.34 -4.16
N VAL A 37 9.53 -0.84 -3.66
CA VAL A 37 8.65 -2.00 -3.63
C VAL A 37 8.45 -2.39 -2.17
N LEU A 38 7.19 -2.43 -1.74
CA LEU A 38 6.80 -2.87 -0.41
C LEU A 38 5.71 -3.93 -0.55
N ASP A 39 5.98 -5.12 -0.02
CA ASP A 39 4.98 -6.12 0.31
C ASP A 39 4.90 -6.19 1.84
N VAL A 40 3.71 -6.01 2.38
CA VAL A 40 3.49 -6.04 3.83
C VAL A 40 2.21 -6.79 4.15
N SER A 41 2.28 -7.66 5.15
CA SER A 41 1.10 -8.27 5.77
C SER A 41 0.93 -7.87 7.24
N GLY A 42 -0.30 -7.87 7.73
CA GLY A 42 -0.69 -7.48 9.10
C GLY A 42 -1.54 -6.20 9.17
N PRO A 43 -1.80 -5.67 10.37
CA PRO A 43 -2.47 -4.39 10.55
C PRO A 43 -1.60 -3.27 9.96
N VAL A 44 -2.10 -2.66 8.89
CA VAL A 44 -1.43 -1.58 8.18
C VAL A 44 -1.87 -0.24 8.79
N PRO A 45 -1.01 0.49 9.52
CA PRO A 45 -1.43 1.72 10.20
C PRO A 45 -1.46 2.92 9.24
N GLU A 46 -2.11 4.00 9.69
CA GLU A 46 -2.26 5.28 8.99
C GLU A 46 -0.90 5.89 8.52
N ASP A 47 0.17 5.53 9.22
CA ASP A 47 1.55 5.97 8.96
C ASP A 47 2.09 5.57 7.56
N LEU A 48 1.44 4.65 6.82
CA LEU A 48 1.86 4.27 5.45
C LEU A 48 1.85 5.46 4.49
N THR A 49 1.00 6.43 4.81
CA THR A 49 0.85 7.67 4.07
C THR A 49 2.18 8.42 3.91
N SER A 50 3.11 8.34 4.89
CA SER A 50 4.38 9.06 4.85
C SER A 50 5.41 8.46 3.86
N ILE A 51 5.22 7.21 3.46
CA ILE A 51 6.12 6.51 2.53
C ILE A 51 5.51 6.24 1.16
N PHE A 52 4.19 6.35 0.98
CA PHE A 52 3.56 5.97 -0.28
C PHE A 52 4.12 6.75 -1.49
N CYS A 53 4.47 8.03 -1.30
CA CYS A 53 4.97 8.91 -2.37
C CYS A 53 6.19 8.40 -3.13
N ARG A 54 7.01 7.56 -2.50
CA ARG A 54 8.22 7.01 -3.12
C ARG A 54 8.02 5.59 -3.67
N LEU A 55 6.93 4.92 -3.31
CA LEU A 55 6.66 3.57 -3.75
C LEU A 55 6.21 3.55 -5.21
N SER A 56 6.70 2.58 -5.95
CA SER A 56 6.24 2.22 -7.29
C SER A 56 5.36 0.97 -7.29
N VAL A 57 5.58 0.08 -6.32
CA VAL A 57 4.79 -1.14 -6.14
C VAL A 57 4.45 -1.25 -4.66
N LEU A 58 3.16 -1.46 -4.36
CA LEU A 58 2.67 -1.71 -3.02
C LEU A 58 1.74 -2.93 -3.05
N ASP A 59 2.06 -3.95 -2.25
CA ASP A 59 1.18 -5.08 -1.99
C ASP A 59 0.59 -4.98 -0.58
N LEU A 60 -0.74 -4.92 -0.53
CA LEU A 60 -1.56 -4.90 0.67
C LEU A 60 -2.49 -6.13 0.72
N SER A 61 -2.25 -7.12 -0.13
CA SER A 61 -3.08 -8.31 -0.21
C SER A 61 -3.06 -9.09 1.10
N ASP A 62 -4.15 -9.79 1.38
CA ASP A 62 -4.34 -10.63 2.57
C ASP A 62 -4.19 -9.86 3.91
N ASN A 63 -4.62 -8.59 3.94
CA ASN A 63 -4.56 -7.73 5.13
C ASN A 63 -5.91 -7.36 5.75
N GLU A 64 -5.85 -6.97 7.02
CA GLU A 64 -6.94 -6.27 7.72
C GLU A 64 -6.53 -4.82 7.97
N ILE A 65 -7.06 -3.92 7.15
CA ILE A 65 -6.71 -2.50 7.16
C ILE A 65 -7.80 -1.74 7.89
N SER A 66 -7.47 -1.25 9.09
CA SER A 66 -8.32 -0.37 9.88
C SER A 66 -7.74 1.04 9.92
N GLY A 67 -8.60 2.05 9.82
CA GLY A 67 -8.22 3.48 9.92
C GLY A 67 -7.44 4.10 8.75
N LEU A 68 -6.83 3.33 7.83
CA LEU A 68 -6.16 3.90 6.65
C LEU A 68 -7.16 4.61 5.74
N ARG A 69 -6.91 5.87 5.40
CA ARG A 69 -7.74 6.61 4.43
C ARG A 69 -7.09 6.59 3.05
N PRO A 70 -7.86 6.47 1.95
CA PRO A 70 -7.31 6.47 0.59
C PRO A 70 -6.91 7.89 0.12
N SER A 71 -6.71 8.85 1.03
CA SER A 71 -6.24 10.20 0.68
C SER A 71 -4.88 10.15 -0.01
N PHE A 72 -4.02 9.17 0.31
CA PHE A 72 -2.77 8.97 -0.43
C PHE A 72 -3.01 8.71 -1.93
N ILE A 73 -4.12 8.09 -2.31
CA ILE A 73 -4.46 7.84 -3.72
C ILE A 73 -4.89 9.15 -4.42
N ARG A 74 -5.67 10.00 -3.72
CA ARG A 74 -6.43 11.11 -4.31
C ARG A 74 -5.87 12.52 -4.00
N ASP A 75 -5.16 12.69 -2.90
CA ASP A 75 -4.83 14.00 -2.35
C ASP A 75 -3.41 14.44 -2.73
N PRO A 76 -3.26 15.39 -3.67
CA PRO A 76 -1.96 15.90 -4.08
C PRO A 76 -1.25 16.68 -2.96
N SER A 77 -1.96 17.10 -1.91
CA SER A 77 -1.33 17.68 -0.71
C SER A 77 -0.63 16.64 0.15
N THR A 78 -1.05 15.38 0.03
CA THR A 78 -0.37 14.22 0.62
C THR A 78 0.82 13.80 -0.24
N CYS A 79 0.72 13.94 -1.57
CA CYS A 79 1.82 13.68 -2.49
C CYS A 79 1.82 14.54 -3.74
N SER A 80 2.87 15.33 -3.92
CA SER A 80 3.03 16.13 -5.14
C SER A 80 3.27 15.26 -6.39
N GLU A 81 3.84 14.07 -6.23
CA GLU A 81 4.12 13.12 -7.31
C GLU A 81 3.81 11.69 -6.87
N ASN A 82 2.62 11.17 -7.17
CA ASN A 82 2.33 9.76 -6.98
C ASN A 82 3.16 8.93 -7.99
N ARG A 83 4.04 8.06 -7.46
CA ARG A 83 4.90 7.17 -8.26
C ARG A 83 4.38 5.74 -8.35
N LEU A 84 3.24 5.47 -7.70
CA LEU A 84 2.65 4.14 -7.58
C LEU A 84 2.15 3.69 -8.95
N LYS A 85 2.76 2.61 -9.45
CA LYS A 85 2.40 1.96 -10.71
C LYS A 85 1.53 0.75 -10.45
N GLU A 86 1.86 0.00 -9.41
CA GLU A 86 1.18 -1.25 -9.08
C GLU A 86 0.70 -1.22 -7.63
N LEU A 87 -0.58 -1.54 -7.44
CA LEU A 87 -1.22 -1.66 -6.15
C LEU A 87 -2.01 -2.97 -6.11
N TYR A 88 -1.63 -3.87 -5.21
CA TYR A 88 -2.29 -5.15 -4.99
C TYR A 88 -3.08 -5.08 -3.67
N MET A 89 -4.36 -5.47 -3.71
CA MET A 89 -5.29 -5.43 -2.56
C MET A 89 -6.17 -6.69 -2.55
N GLY A 90 -5.64 -7.82 -3.04
CA GLY A 90 -6.37 -9.06 -3.09
C GLY A 90 -6.74 -9.53 -1.69
N ASN A 91 -7.99 -9.92 -1.45
CA ASN A 91 -8.45 -10.40 -0.13
C ASN A 91 -8.22 -9.42 1.04
N THR A 92 -8.08 -8.11 0.80
CA THR A 92 -7.94 -7.12 1.87
C THR A 92 -9.30 -6.75 2.47
N LYS A 93 -9.39 -6.71 3.80
CA LYS A 93 -10.55 -6.16 4.52
C LYS A 93 -10.29 -4.71 4.86
N PHE A 94 -11.18 -3.81 4.44
CA PHE A 94 -11.15 -2.40 4.79
C PHE A 94 -12.35 -2.07 5.69
N ASP A 95 -12.13 -1.22 6.69
CA ASP A 95 -13.24 -0.64 7.48
C ASP A 95 -14.20 0.17 6.58
N ASP A 96 -13.65 0.90 5.60
CA ASP A 96 -14.39 1.70 4.63
C ASP A 96 -13.98 1.30 3.19
N ALA A 97 -14.39 0.10 2.79
CA ALA A 97 -14.12 -0.41 1.45
C ALA A 97 -14.67 0.49 0.33
N ARG A 98 -15.76 1.23 0.61
CA ARG A 98 -16.37 2.14 -0.37
C ARG A 98 -15.47 3.33 -0.66
N ALA A 99 -14.89 3.95 0.36
CA ALA A 99 -13.95 5.05 0.16
C ALA A 99 -12.74 4.63 -0.68
N PHE A 100 -12.20 3.42 -0.45
CA PHE A 100 -11.12 2.87 -1.26
C PHE A 100 -11.54 2.63 -2.70
N SER A 101 -12.71 2.02 -2.92
CA SER A 101 -13.25 1.81 -4.26
C SER A 101 -13.44 3.13 -5.02
N ASP A 102 -14.00 4.15 -4.38
CA ASP A 102 -14.22 5.46 -4.99
C ASP A 102 -12.89 6.14 -5.35
N ALA A 103 -11.89 6.07 -4.45
CA ALA A 103 -10.57 6.65 -4.69
C ALA A 103 -9.82 5.98 -5.85
N LEU A 104 -9.96 4.67 -6.01
CA LEU A 104 -9.33 3.92 -7.11
C LEU A 104 -10.00 4.21 -8.45
N ARG A 105 -11.34 4.35 -8.49
CA ARG A 105 -12.08 4.67 -9.72
C ARG A 105 -11.70 6.01 -10.33
N ASP A 106 -11.39 6.99 -9.49
CA ASP A 106 -11.06 8.33 -9.95
C ASP A 106 -9.60 8.42 -10.47
N VAL A 107 -8.73 7.48 -10.08
CA VAL A 107 -7.29 7.47 -10.45
C VAL A 107 -6.97 6.44 -11.53
N TYR A 108 -7.66 5.30 -11.53
CA TYR A 108 -7.45 4.20 -12.45
C TYR A 108 -8.74 3.94 -13.24
N ASP A 109 -8.63 3.59 -14.53
CA ASP A 109 -9.78 3.28 -15.39
C ASP A 109 -10.37 1.90 -14.99
N THR A 110 -11.21 1.90 -13.95
CA THR A 110 -11.64 0.70 -13.23
C THR A 110 -12.75 -0.07 -13.95
N SER A 111 -12.39 -0.84 -14.98
CA SER A 111 -13.25 -1.92 -15.51
C SER A 111 -13.02 -3.28 -14.83
N CYS A 112 -12.09 -3.40 -13.87
CA CYS A 112 -11.67 -4.68 -13.27
C CYS A 112 -12.02 -4.90 -11.78
N TYR A 113 -12.75 -3.98 -11.14
CA TYR A 113 -13.06 -4.07 -9.70
C TYR A 113 -14.54 -4.38 -9.46
N LEU A 114 -14.97 -5.62 -9.68
CA LEU A 114 -16.27 -6.08 -9.19
C LEU A 114 -16.10 -6.71 -7.80
N TYR A 115 -16.40 -5.91 -6.79
CA TYR A 115 -16.64 -6.36 -5.42
C TYR A 115 -18.03 -7.02 -5.38
N GLU A 116 -18.12 -8.28 -5.77
CA GLU A 116 -19.25 -9.14 -5.40
C GLU A 116 -18.88 -10.62 -5.56
N GLY A 117 -18.59 -11.27 -4.44
CA GLY A 117 -18.70 -12.72 -4.28
C GLY A 117 -17.93 -13.62 -5.25
N ARG A 118 -16.64 -13.84 -4.96
CA ARG A 118 -15.72 -14.87 -5.51
C ARG A 118 -14.90 -14.46 -6.75
N GLN A 119 -13.58 -14.52 -6.52
CA GLN A 119 -12.44 -14.37 -7.43
C GLN A 119 -12.17 -12.96 -7.95
N VAL A 120 -11.06 -12.38 -7.49
CA VAL A 120 -10.39 -11.27 -8.17
C VAL A 120 -9.17 -11.89 -8.86
N ASP A 121 -9.24 -11.95 -10.18
CA ASP A 121 -8.14 -12.37 -11.05
C ASP A 121 -6.99 -11.36 -10.93
N THR A 122 -5.82 -11.85 -10.53
CA THR A 122 -4.55 -11.13 -10.45
C THR A 122 -4.12 -10.68 -11.85
N GLN A 123 -4.55 -9.50 -12.28
CA GLN A 123 -3.89 -8.80 -13.39
C GLN A 123 -3.51 -7.38 -12.96
N VAL A 124 -2.26 -7.29 -12.50
CA VAL A 124 -1.25 -6.30 -12.89
C VAL A 124 -1.83 -4.95 -13.35
N MET A 125 -1.65 -3.91 -12.54
CA MET A 125 -1.72 -2.52 -12.99
C MET A 125 -0.50 -2.22 -13.88
N GLN A 126 -0.52 -2.70 -15.12
CA GLN A 126 0.40 -2.24 -16.16
C GLN A 126 -0.32 -1.23 -17.04
N ARG A 127 0.31 -0.05 -17.13
CA ARG A 127 0.11 1.08 -18.07
C ARG A 127 -0.62 2.26 -17.44
N LEU A 128 0.13 3.30 -17.08
CA LEU A 128 0.50 4.40 -18.01
C LEU A 128 1.97 4.81 -17.78
#